data_AF-A0A2D1UBW7-F1
#
_entry.id   AF-A0A2D1UBW7-F1
#
_cell.length_a   1.000
_cell.length_b   1.000
_cell.length_c   1.000
_cell.angle_alpha   90.00
_cell.angle_beta   90.00
_cell.angle_gamma   90.00
#
_symmetry.space_group_name_H-M   'P 1'
#
loop_
_entity.id
_entity.type
_entity.pdbx_description
1 polymer ?
#
loop_
_entity_poly.entity_id
_entity_poly.type
_entity_poly.pdbx_seq_one_letter_code
_entity_poly.pdbx_strand_id
1 'polypeptide(L)'
;MYACSDNQSKRSGKVFIEQKDGNFRLFRNGKPFEIKGAAGSEHLDLLAELGGNTIKTWDTTHIDSVLKKANEANVAVIIGLPIPESKHMYFYNDDAQVASQFKAIQKLVNRVKNNPSVLMWCVGNELVFPHKPSFNKFYSAFNNIVDMIHRDDPDHPVTTTMINFQRKTIFNLKMRTNVDIISFNIFGKIESLSQELKDFSWFWKGPYLLTEWGIDGPWDGTAETAWGAKIEQTSTKKAEQYYARYKDKMPVNDHRLLGSFIFYWGQKQETTHTWFSIFDEAGNKTEVVDAAEAIWKGKPLVSPAPQINYMLLDSKGAKDDIFLRSNEKSTAEVFMLNSNAKIKRIVWEIYPEDWYKINNINNIKKPLLIKGLIEETKDLKVIFNTPLKDGPYRIFATIYDDKGYVATCNTPFYVLKTDEDSRASN
;
A
#
# COMPACT_ATOMS: atom_id res chain seq x y z
N MET A 1 -12.78 -13.41 -42.77
CA MET A 1 -13.07 -14.54 -41.87
C MET A 1 -12.20 -14.37 -40.63
N TYR A 2 -12.73 -13.72 -39.59
CA TYR A 2 -12.05 -13.66 -38.29
C TYR A 2 -12.47 -14.90 -37.51
N ALA A 3 -11.53 -15.82 -37.30
CA ALA A 3 -11.73 -16.94 -36.40
C ALA A 3 -11.82 -16.39 -34.97
N CYS A 4 -13.04 -16.39 -34.42
CA CYS A 4 -13.25 -16.35 -32.98
C CYS A 4 -12.59 -17.60 -32.39
N SER A 5 -11.36 -17.48 -31.89
CA SER A 5 -10.89 -18.44 -30.90
C SER A 5 -11.67 -18.13 -29.62
N ASP A 6 -12.81 -18.79 -29.44
CA ASP A 6 -13.39 -18.98 -28.11
C ASP A 6 -12.34 -19.69 -27.27
N ASN A 7 -11.50 -18.91 -26.60
CA ASN A 7 -10.66 -19.42 -25.53
C ASN A 7 -11.64 -19.77 -24.42
N GLN A 8 -12.12 -21.03 -24.41
CA GLN A 8 -12.92 -21.58 -23.33
C GLN A 8 -12.18 -21.28 -22.03
N SER A 9 -12.70 -20.34 -21.23
CA SER A 9 -12.21 -20.11 -19.88
C SER A 9 -12.19 -21.46 -19.18
N LYS A 10 -11.04 -21.89 -18.63
CA LYS A 10 -10.91 -23.14 -17.89
C LYS A 10 -11.90 -23.15 -16.72
N ARG A 11 -13.12 -23.68 -16.94
CA ARG A 11 -14.20 -23.78 -15.93
C ARG A 11 -13.96 -24.88 -14.89
N SER A 12 -12.76 -25.44 -14.81
CA SER A 12 -12.47 -26.67 -14.06
C SER A 12 -11.55 -26.49 -12.84
N GLY A 13 -10.93 -25.33 -12.65
CA GLY A 13 -10.08 -25.06 -11.49
C GLY A 13 -10.87 -24.69 -10.24
N LYS A 14 -10.25 -24.79 -9.06
CA LYS A 14 -10.85 -24.26 -7.80
C LYS A 14 -11.17 -22.77 -7.90
N VAL A 15 -10.35 -22.01 -8.60
CA VAL A 15 -10.53 -20.59 -8.89
C VAL A 15 -10.47 -20.37 -10.38
N PHE A 16 -11.50 -19.75 -10.96
CA PHE A 16 -11.53 -19.43 -12.38
C PHE A 16 -12.31 -18.16 -12.65
N ILE A 17 -12.02 -17.54 -13.79
CA ILE A 17 -12.72 -16.34 -14.25
C ILE A 17 -13.65 -16.77 -15.38
N GLU A 18 -14.94 -16.54 -15.19
CA GLU A 18 -15.90 -16.67 -16.29
C GLU A 18 -16.01 -15.34 -17.03
N GLN A 19 -15.99 -15.41 -18.36
CA GLN A 19 -16.37 -14.30 -19.22
C GLN A 19 -17.73 -14.61 -19.85
N LYS A 20 -18.70 -13.70 -19.69
CA LYS A 20 -20.02 -13.79 -20.33
C LYS A 20 -20.50 -12.41 -20.75
N ASP A 21 -20.83 -12.26 -22.04
CA ASP A 21 -21.35 -11.01 -22.61
C ASP A 21 -20.46 -9.77 -22.33
N GLY A 22 -19.13 -9.98 -22.28
CA GLY A 22 -18.16 -8.93 -21.96
C GLY A 22 -17.98 -8.64 -20.46
N ASN A 23 -18.72 -9.32 -19.59
CA ASN A 23 -18.59 -9.24 -18.14
C ASN A 23 -17.66 -10.33 -17.63
N PHE A 24 -16.90 -10.02 -16.58
CA PHE A 24 -16.01 -10.96 -15.91
C PHE A 24 -16.49 -11.22 -14.49
N ARG A 25 -16.46 -12.48 -14.07
CA ARG A 25 -16.77 -12.87 -12.70
C ARG A 25 -15.78 -13.92 -12.24
N LEU A 26 -15.19 -13.68 -11.08
CA LEU A 26 -14.36 -14.67 -10.42
C LEU A 26 -15.24 -15.68 -9.67
N PHE A 27 -14.88 -16.94 -9.77
CA PHE A 27 -15.46 -18.03 -9.00
C PHE A 27 -14.40 -18.65 -8.11
N ARG A 28 -14.77 -19.00 -6.88
CA ARG A 28 -13.95 -19.77 -5.94
C ARG A 28 -14.79 -20.93 -5.42
N ASN A 29 -14.30 -22.15 -5.60
CA ASN A 29 -14.98 -23.40 -5.24
C ASN A 29 -16.42 -23.47 -5.81
N GLY A 30 -16.58 -23.09 -7.07
CA GLY A 30 -17.86 -23.11 -7.79
C GLY A 30 -18.85 -22.01 -7.42
N LYS A 31 -18.49 -21.07 -6.52
CA LYS A 31 -19.36 -19.95 -6.13
C LYS A 31 -18.80 -18.62 -6.64
N PRO A 32 -19.65 -17.67 -7.07
CA PRO A 32 -19.20 -16.30 -7.34
C PRO A 32 -18.44 -15.72 -6.15
N PHE A 33 -17.30 -15.09 -6.41
CA PHE A 33 -16.42 -14.53 -5.40
C PHE A 33 -16.02 -13.11 -5.79
N GLU A 34 -16.57 -12.13 -5.08
CA GLU A 34 -16.19 -10.72 -5.23
C GLU A 34 -15.05 -10.40 -4.27
N ILE A 35 -13.93 -9.87 -4.78
CA ILE A 35 -12.77 -9.59 -3.95
C ILE A 35 -12.94 -8.26 -3.20
N LYS A 36 -12.93 -8.35 -1.87
CA LYS A 36 -12.86 -7.24 -0.92
C LYS A 36 -11.52 -7.30 -0.22
N GLY A 37 -10.53 -6.72 -0.88
CA GLY A 37 -9.12 -6.98 -0.62
C GLY A 37 -8.46 -5.97 0.31
N ALA A 38 -7.37 -6.42 0.94
CA ALA A 38 -6.36 -5.55 1.54
C ALA A 38 -4.95 -6.05 1.20
N ALA A 39 -4.03 -5.16 0.88
CA ALA A 39 -2.63 -5.52 0.60
C ALA A 39 -1.86 -5.46 1.93
N GLY A 40 -1.38 -6.61 2.41
CA GLY A 40 -0.90 -6.80 3.78
C GLY A 40 -1.19 -8.20 4.30
N SER A 41 -0.72 -8.52 5.51
CA SER A 41 -0.94 -9.84 6.12
C SER A 41 -1.20 -9.81 7.63
N GLU A 42 -1.42 -8.62 8.19
CA GLU A 42 -1.71 -8.40 9.60
C GLU A 42 -3.22 -8.40 9.88
N HIS A 43 -3.63 -8.65 11.13
CA HIS A 43 -5.04 -8.51 11.58
C HIS A 43 -6.10 -9.16 10.66
N LEU A 44 -5.91 -10.42 10.26
CA LEU A 44 -6.80 -11.11 9.30
C LEU A 44 -8.18 -11.44 9.86
N ASP A 45 -8.26 -11.70 11.16
CA ASP A 45 -9.49 -11.86 11.92
C ASP A 45 -10.36 -10.59 11.86
N LEU A 46 -9.74 -9.44 12.15
CA LEU A 46 -10.40 -8.15 12.04
C LEU A 46 -10.79 -7.83 10.59
N LEU A 47 -9.92 -8.13 9.62
CA LEU A 47 -10.25 -7.96 8.20
C LEU A 47 -11.54 -8.71 7.83
N ALA A 48 -11.67 -9.97 8.27
CA ALA A 48 -12.86 -10.78 8.03
C ALA A 48 -14.10 -10.22 8.74
N GLU A 49 -13.98 -9.79 10.00
CA GLU A 49 -15.06 -9.17 10.78
C GLU A 49 -15.64 -7.91 10.10
N LEU A 50 -14.76 -7.11 9.49
CA LEU A 50 -15.12 -5.88 8.78
C LEU A 50 -15.65 -6.13 7.36
N GLY A 51 -15.70 -7.40 6.92
CA GLY A 51 -16.25 -7.80 5.62
C GLY A 51 -15.23 -7.85 4.49
N GLY A 52 -13.96 -7.64 4.78
CA GLY A 52 -12.86 -8.01 3.88
C GLY A 52 -12.79 -9.53 3.75
N ASN A 53 -12.27 -10.03 2.63
CA ASN A 53 -12.24 -11.47 2.37
C ASN A 53 -10.98 -11.96 1.67
N THR A 54 -10.05 -11.07 1.32
CA THR A 54 -8.84 -11.42 0.57
C THR A 54 -7.67 -10.55 1.00
N ILE A 55 -6.48 -11.14 1.07
CA ILE A 55 -5.22 -10.39 1.15
C ILE A 55 -4.34 -10.61 -0.07
N LYS A 56 -3.45 -9.65 -0.33
CA LYS A 56 -2.34 -9.77 -1.29
C LYS A 56 -1.01 -9.66 -0.53
N THR A 57 -0.10 -10.60 -0.75
CA THR A 57 1.29 -10.51 -0.27
C THR A 57 2.23 -10.08 -1.41
N TRP A 58 3.40 -9.53 -1.07
CA TRP A 58 4.47 -9.20 -2.03
C TRP A 58 5.52 -10.29 -2.15
N ASP A 59 5.69 -11.05 -1.06
CA ASP A 59 6.67 -12.10 -0.96
C ASP A 59 6.08 -13.37 -0.34
N THR A 60 6.98 -14.32 -0.14
CA THR A 60 6.69 -15.66 0.35
C THR A 60 7.25 -15.87 1.76
N THR A 61 7.69 -14.78 2.42
CA THR A 61 8.25 -14.79 3.76
C THR A 61 7.13 -15.18 4.73
N HIS A 62 7.39 -16.18 5.58
CA HIS A 62 6.41 -16.73 6.52
C HIS A 62 5.08 -17.20 5.88
N ILE A 63 5.08 -17.57 4.59
CA ILE A 63 3.85 -17.93 3.85
C ILE A 63 3.01 -19.03 4.52
N ASP A 64 3.65 -19.99 5.18
CA ASP A 64 2.94 -21.06 5.90
C ASP A 64 2.12 -20.51 7.08
N SER A 65 2.65 -19.51 7.79
CA SER A 65 1.96 -18.79 8.87
C SER A 65 0.83 -17.92 8.32
N VAL A 66 1.08 -17.20 7.22
CA VAL A 66 0.07 -16.37 6.55
C VAL A 66 -1.11 -17.23 6.10
N LEU A 67 -0.86 -18.34 5.41
CA LEU A 67 -1.91 -19.25 4.93
C LEU A 67 -2.65 -19.94 6.08
N LYS A 68 -1.97 -20.27 7.18
CA LYS A 68 -2.62 -20.79 8.39
C LYS A 68 -3.62 -19.78 8.96
N LYS A 69 -3.19 -18.55 9.21
CA LYS A 69 -4.05 -17.47 9.72
C LYS A 69 -5.20 -17.15 8.76
N ALA A 70 -4.91 -17.14 7.46
CA ALA A 70 -5.92 -16.91 6.44
C ALA A 70 -7.00 -18.01 6.45
N ASN A 71 -6.61 -19.28 6.61
CA ASN A 71 -7.56 -20.38 6.76
C ASN A 71 -8.42 -20.23 8.03
N GLU A 72 -7.80 -19.88 9.16
CA GLU A 72 -8.50 -19.66 10.44
C GLU A 72 -9.53 -18.51 10.34
N ALA A 73 -9.20 -17.46 9.59
CA ALA A 73 -10.08 -16.30 9.37
C ALA A 73 -11.01 -16.43 8.14
N ASN A 74 -10.93 -17.54 7.38
CA ASN A 74 -11.63 -17.72 6.10
C ASN A 74 -11.34 -16.61 5.06
N VAL A 75 -10.10 -16.14 5.03
CA VAL A 75 -9.59 -15.11 4.11
C VAL A 75 -8.84 -15.77 2.96
N ALA A 76 -9.05 -15.30 1.73
CA ALA A 76 -8.32 -15.76 0.55
C ALA A 76 -6.97 -15.02 0.42
N VAL A 77 -6.00 -15.61 -0.28
CA VAL A 77 -4.64 -15.06 -0.43
C VAL A 77 -4.23 -15.05 -1.89
N ILE A 78 -3.93 -13.86 -2.41
CA ILE A 78 -3.12 -13.70 -3.63
C ILE A 78 -1.66 -13.71 -3.20
N ILE A 79 -0.93 -14.76 -3.58
CA ILE A 79 0.47 -14.93 -3.17
C ILE A 79 1.38 -14.19 -4.14
N GLY A 80 2.14 -13.22 -3.63
CA GLY A 80 3.20 -12.55 -4.36
C GLY A 80 4.42 -13.45 -4.55
N LEU A 81 4.85 -13.59 -5.80
CA LEU A 81 6.06 -14.30 -6.20
C LEU A 81 7.10 -13.28 -6.67
N PRO A 82 8.02 -12.84 -5.80
CA PRO A 82 8.93 -11.75 -6.11
C PRO A 82 9.94 -12.19 -7.16
N ILE A 83 10.09 -11.37 -8.21
CA ILE A 83 11.15 -11.51 -9.21
C ILE A 83 11.81 -10.14 -9.44
N PRO A 84 13.09 -10.10 -9.86
CA PRO A 84 13.75 -8.85 -10.21
C PRO A 84 12.98 -8.04 -11.27
N GLU A 85 13.14 -6.72 -11.29
CA GLU A 85 12.63 -5.92 -12.40
C GLU A 85 13.44 -6.16 -13.67
N SER A 86 12.82 -5.93 -14.84
CA SER A 86 13.47 -6.09 -16.15
C SER A 86 14.77 -5.28 -16.31
N LYS A 87 14.95 -4.18 -15.56
CA LYS A 87 16.19 -3.37 -15.58
C LYS A 87 17.40 -4.15 -15.05
N HIS A 88 17.21 -5.17 -14.22
CA HIS A 88 18.25 -6.03 -13.68
C HIS A 88 18.65 -7.13 -14.67
N MET A 89 18.99 -6.76 -15.92
CA MET A 89 19.35 -7.73 -16.96
C MET A 89 20.58 -8.57 -16.63
N TYR A 90 21.45 -8.13 -15.71
CA TYR A 90 22.54 -8.97 -15.20
C TYR A 90 22.02 -10.28 -14.57
N PHE A 91 20.87 -10.24 -13.89
CA PHE A 91 20.23 -11.43 -13.33
C PHE A 91 19.69 -12.32 -14.45
N TYR A 92 18.96 -11.74 -15.42
CA TYR A 92 18.36 -12.49 -16.51
C TYR A 92 19.36 -13.06 -17.51
N ASN A 93 20.57 -12.50 -17.56
CA ASN A 93 21.66 -13.00 -18.40
C ASN A 93 22.40 -14.17 -17.76
N ASP A 94 22.20 -14.43 -16.47
CA ASP A 94 22.76 -15.57 -15.73
C ASP A 94 21.75 -16.72 -15.67
N ASP A 95 21.94 -17.71 -16.55
CA ASP A 95 21.02 -18.83 -16.69
C ASP A 95 20.95 -19.70 -15.41
N ALA A 96 22.03 -19.73 -14.59
CA ALA A 96 22.05 -20.47 -13.34
C ALA A 96 21.21 -19.77 -12.25
N GLN A 97 21.30 -18.44 -12.15
CA GLN A 97 20.46 -17.65 -11.23
C GLN A 97 18.99 -17.76 -11.60
N VAL A 98 18.64 -17.62 -12.89
CA VAL A 98 17.27 -17.76 -13.37
C VAL A 98 16.72 -19.17 -13.11
N ALA A 99 17.51 -20.22 -13.40
CA ALA A 99 17.10 -21.59 -13.15
C ALA A 99 16.91 -21.90 -11.65
N SER A 100 17.76 -21.33 -10.79
CA SER A 100 17.64 -21.45 -9.33
C SER A 100 16.36 -20.80 -8.81
N GLN A 101 16.06 -19.56 -9.23
CA GLN A 101 14.81 -18.88 -8.87
C GLN A 101 13.58 -19.65 -9.36
N PHE A 102 13.60 -20.11 -10.62
CA PHE A 102 12.52 -20.91 -11.18
C PHE A 102 12.22 -22.16 -10.34
N LYS A 103 13.26 -22.93 -9.97
CA LYS A 103 13.11 -24.13 -9.13
C LYS A 103 12.58 -23.79 -7.74
N ALA A 104 13.03 -22.68 -7.14
CA ALA A 104 12.55 -22.23 -5.84
C ALA A 104 11.05 -21.89 -5.88
N ILE A 105 10.62 -21.13 -6.90
CA ILE A 105 9.20 -20.79 -7.11
C ILE A 105 8.38 -22.05 -7.39
N GLN A 106 8.84 -22.94 -8.28
CA GLN A 106 8.14 -24.20 -8.58
C GLN A 106 7.96 -25.07 -7.34
N LYS A 107 9.00 -25.20 -6.51
CA LYS A 107 8.93 -25.95 -5.25
C LYS A 107 7.90 -25.34 -4.30
N LEU A 108 7.86 -24.01 -4.21
CA LEU A 108 6.87 -23.31 -3.37
C LEU A 108 5.44 -23.53 -3.88
N VAL A 109 5.19 -23.29 -5.17
CA VAL A 109 3.86 -23.45 -5.79
C VAL A 109 3.34 -24.87 -5.56
N ASN A 110 4.15 -25.88 -5.87
CA ASN A 110 3.76 -27.28 -5.67
C ASN A 110 3.49 -27.64 -4.20
N ARG A 111 4.15 -26.97 -3.26
CA ARG A 111 3.95 -27.18 -1.83
C ARG A 111 2.64 -26.58 -1.32
N VAL A 112 2.26 -25.38 -1.77
CA VAL A 112 1.15 -24.63 -1.15
C VAL A 112 -0.10 -24.50 -2.01
N LYS A 113 -0.06 -24.86 -3.30
CA LYS A 113 -1.21 -24.77 -4.23
C LYS A 113 -2.51 -25.44 -3.73
N ASN A 114 -2.39 -26.49 -2.91
CA ASN A 114 -3.56 -27.20 -2.39
C ASN A 114 -4.17 -26.57 -1.13
N ASN A 115 -3.57 -25.50 -0.61
CA ASN A 115 -4.11 -24.80 0.56
C ASN A 115 -5.41 -24.07 0.18
N PRO A 116 -6.50 -24.24 0.93
CA PRO A 116 -7.81 -23.70 0.55
C PRO A 116 -7.87 -22.18 0.55
N SER A 117 -6.95 -21.48 1.21
CA SER A 117 -6.85 -20.02 1.18
C SER A 117 -6.24 -19.47 -0.10
N VAL A 118 -5.50 -20.26 -0.90
CA VAL A 118 -4.90 -19.74 -2.14
C VAL A 118 -6.02 -19.30 -3.10
N LEU A 119 -5.91 -18.07 -3.59
CA LEU A 119 -6.82 -17.51 -4.57
C LEU A 119 -6.16 -17.43 -5.94
N MET A 120 -4.96 -16.84 -6.00
CA MET A 120 -4.24 -16.56 -7.26
C MET A 120 -2.74 -16.43 -6.99
N TRP A 121 -1.95 -16.50 -8.06
CA TRP A 121 -0.51 -16.21 -8.04
C TRP A 121 -0.22 -14.86 -8.68
N CYS A 122 0.53 -14.00 -7.99
CA CYS A 122 0.99 -12.72 -8.53
C CYS A 122 2.48 -12.78 -8.85
N VAL A 123 2.84 -12.94 -10.13
CA VAL A 123 4.24 -13.01 -10.56
C VAL A 123 4.82 -11.59 -10.67
N GLY A 124 5.75 -11.29 -9.78
CA GLY A 124 6.38 -9.99 -9.63
C GLY A 124 5.48 -8.90 -9.04
N ASN A 125 6.10 -7.78 -8.69
CA ASN A 125 5.42 -6.58 -8.23
C ASN A 125 5.93 -5.36 -9.02
N GLU A 126 5.02 -4.60 -9.62
CA GLU A 126 5.33 -3.36 -10.36
C GLU A 126 6.40 -3.53 -11.44
N LEU A 127 6.35 -4.67 -12.15
CA LEU A 127 7.33 -4.95 -13.19
C LEU A 127 7.15 -4.00 -14.38
N VAL A 128 8.27 -3.57 -14.94
CA VAL A 128 8.29 -2.88 -16.23
C VAL A 128 8.40 -3.94 -17.34
N PHE A 129 7.51 -3.87 -18.34
CA PHE A 129 7.54 -4.75 -19.52
C PHE A 129 8.03 -3.96 -20.75
N PRO A 130 9.35 -3.92 -21.03
CA PRO A 130 9.92 -3.17 -22.14
C PRO A 130 9.73 -3.88 -23.49
N HIS A 131 9.66 -3.12 -24.58
CA HIS A 131 9.41 -3.68 -25.93
C HIS A 131 10.68 -4.22 -26.62
N LYS A 132 11.87 -3.75 -26.24
CA LYS A 132 13.12 -4.08 -26.97
C LYS A 132 13.45 -5.59 -26.92
N PRO A 133 13.95 -6.20 -28.01
CA PRO A 133 14.35 -7.62 -28.02
C PRO A 133 15.45 -7.99 -27.02
N SER A 134 16.27 -7.04 -26.59
CA SER A 134 17.30 -7.25 -25.56
C SER A 134 16.73 -7.76 -24.22
N PHE A 135 15.43 -7.58 -23.98
CA PHE A 135 14.75 -8.09 -22.79
C PHE A 135 14.12 -9.47 -22.99
N ASN A 136 14.39 -10.18 -24.09
CA ASN A 136 13.79 -11.50 -24.35
C ASN A 136 14.08 -12.50 -23.23
N LYS A 137 15.27 -12.48 -22.61
CA LYS A 137 15.55 -13.34 -21.45
C LYS A 137 14.66 -13.04 -20.23
N PHE A 138 14.31 -11.78 -19.98
CA PHE A 138 13.32 -11.40 -18.96
C PHE A 138 11.94 -12.01 -19.28
N TYR A 139 11.46 -11.86 -20.51
CA TYR A 139 10.19 -12.45 -20.93
C TYR A 139 10.21 -13.98 -20.86
N SER A 140 11.31 -14.63 -21.25
CA SER A 140 11.47 -16.08 -21.13
C SER A 140 11.41 -16.53 -19.67
N ALA A 141 12.14 -15.86 -18.76
CA ALA A 141 12.09 -16.17 -17.34
C ALA A 141 10.69 -15.97 -16.74
N PHE A 142 10.04 -14.86 -17.08
CA PHE A 142 8.68 -14.55 -16.63
C PHE A 142 7.66 -15.58 -17.14
N ASN A 143 7.63 -15.84 -18.45
CA ASN A 143 6.70 -16.78 -19.07
C ASN A 143 6.95 -18.21 -18.59
N ASN A 144 8.20 -18.63 -18.40
CA ASN A 144 8.49 -19.95 -17.84
C ASN A 144 7.80 -20.14 -16.48
N ILE A 145 7.80 -19.11 -15.62
CA ILE A 145 7.11 -19.15 -14.32
C ILE A 145 5.59 -19.24 -14.52
N VAL A 146 5.01 -18.40 -15.38
CA VAL A 146 3.56 -18.39 -15.66
C VAL A 146 3.10 -19.75 -16.21
N ASP A 147 3.80 -20.26 -17.23
CA ASP A 147 3.50 -21.53 -17.89
C ASP A 147 3.68 -22.72 -16.92
N MET A 148 4.69 -22.65 -16.05
CA MET A 148 4.88 -23.63 -14.97
C MET A 148 3.70 -23.62 -14.00
N ILE A 149 3.23 -22.45 -13.57
CA ILE A 149 2.06 -22.36 -12.67
C ILE A 149 0.82 -22.92 -13.37
N HIS A 150 0.55 -22.54 -14.62
CA HIS A 150 -0.59 -23.07 -15.37
C HIS A 150 -0.59 -24.59 -15.57
N ARG A 151 0.60 -25.19 -15.63
CA ARG A 151 0.78 -26.65 -15.77
C ARG A 151 0.70 -27.35 -14.41
N ASP A 152 1.44 -26.85 -13.42
CA ASP A 152 1.62 -27.50 -12.13
C ASP A 152 0.45 -27.20 -11.17
N ASP A 153 -0.21 -26.05 -11.30
CA ASP A 153 -1.38 -25.60 -10.54
C ASP A 153 -2.50 -25.07 -11.46
N PRO A 154 -3.26 -25.96 -12.12
CA PRO A 154 -4.36 -25.55 -12.99
C PRO A 154 -5.58 -25.03 -12.20
N ASP A 155 -5.54 -25.05 -10.86
CA ASP A 155 -6.64 -24.63 -9.98
C ASP A 155 -6.69 -23.12 -9.76
N HIS A 156 -5.60 -22.38 -9.99
CA HIS A 156 -5.51 -20.96 -9.65
C HIS A 156 -4.99 -20.13 -10.81
N PRO A 157 -5.59 -18.95 -11.09
CA PRO A 157 -5.12 -18.06 -12.14
C PRO A 157 -3.86 -17.30 -11.73
N VAL A 158 -3.18 -16.77 -12.74
CA VAL A 158 -1.94 -16.02 -12.64
C VAL A 158 -2.16 -14.57 -13.06
N THR A 159 -1.72 -13.65 -12.20
CA THR A 159 -1.70 -12.21 -12.48
C THR A 159 -0.27 -11.68 -12.39
N THR A 160 -0.07 -10.47 -12.92
CA THR A 160 1.09 -9.62 -12.61
C THR A 160 0.62 -8.20 -12.39
N THR A 161 1.45 -7.38 -11.76
CA THR A 161 1.12 -5.99 -11.40
C THR A 161 2.02 -5.00 -12.11
N MET A 162 1.45 -3.82 -12.39
CA MET A 162 2.15 -2.67 -12.92
C MET A 162 1.73 -1.41 -12.16
N ILE A 163 2.62 -0.42 -12.12
CA ILE A 163 2.31 0.86 -11.50
C ILE A 163 1.46 1.73 -12.43
N ASN A 164 0.30 2.15 -11.93
CA ASN A 164 -0.69 2.94 -12.67
C ASN A 164 -1.11 2.31 -14.01
N PHE A 165 -1.98 2.98 -14.75
CA PHE A 165 -2.36 2.53 -16.09
C PHE A 165 -1.27 2.90 -17.11
N GLN A 166 -0.73 1.93 -17.86
CA GLN A 166 0.28 2.20 -18.90
C GLN A 166 -0.01 1.38 -20.17
N ARG A 167 -0.48 2.07 -21.22
CA ARG A 167 -0.86 1.44 -22.51
C ARG A 167 0.24 0.54 -23.08
N LYS A 168 1.51 0.98 -23.02
CA LYS A 168 2.67 0.22 -23.55
C LYS A 168 2.90 -1.09 -22.80
N THR A 169 2.77 -1.07 -21.48
CA THR A 169 2.95 -2.25 -20.63
C THR A 169 1.79 -3.24 -20.85
N ILE A 170 0.55 -2.76 -20.93
CA ILE A 170 -0.61 -3.60 -21.26
C ILE A 170 -0.44 -4.25 -22.64
N PHE A 171 0.00 -3.49 -23.64
CA PHE A 171 0.31 -4.02 -24.96
C PHE A 171 1.34 -5.15 -24.89
N ASN A 172 2.47 -4.94 -24.22
CA ASN A 172 3.52 -5.94 -24.11
C ASN A 172 3.08 -7.19 -23.33
N LEU A 173 2.32 -7.01 -22.24
CA LEU A 173 1.70 -8.13 -21.52
C LEU A 173 0.80 -8.95 -22.44
N LYS A 174 -0.14 -8.30 -23.12
CA LYS A 174 -1.08 -9.01 -24.01
C LYS A 174 -0.44 -9.69 -25.20
N MET A 175 0.66 -9.15 -25.73
CA MET A 175 1.32 -9.69 -26.93
C MET A 175 2.39 -10.73 -26.61
N ARG A 176 2.94 -10.75 -25.39
CA ARG A 176 4.17 -11.48 -25.09
C ARG A 176 4.11 -12.34 -23.83
N THR A 177 3.03 -12.27 -23.06
CA THR A 177 2.86 -13.09 -21.86
C THR A 177 1.49 -13.76 -21.86
N ASN A 178 1.34 -14.78 -21.00
CA ASN A 178 0.13 -15.56 -20.87
C ASN A 178 -0.53 -15.39 -19.50
N VAL A 179 -0.49 -14.18 -18.92
CA VAL A 179 -1.18 -13.91 -17.65
C VAL A 179 -2.70 -13.89 -17.85
N ASP A 180 -3.44 -14.42 -16.88
CA ASP A 180 -4.91 -14.46 -16.91
C ASP A 180 -5.52 -13.07 -16.62
N ILE A 181 -4.84 -12.29 -15.76
CA ILE A 181 -5.30 -10.99 -15.26
C ILE A 181 -4.13 -9.99 -15.35
N ILE A 182 -4.44 -8.75 -15.73
CA ILE A 182 -3.53 -7.61 -15.57
C ILE A 182 -3.98 -6.82 -14.36
N SER A 183 -3.08 -6.60 -13.41
CA SER A 183 -3.40 -5.90 -12.17
C SER A 183 -2.65 -4.57 -12.06
N PHE A 184 -3.24 -3.61 -11.35
CA PHE A 184 -2.70 -2.27 -11.20
C PHE A 184 -2.47 -1.94 -9.72
N ASN A 185 -1.28 -1.40 -9.44
CA ASN A 185 -1.03 -0.64 -8.23
C ASN A 185 -1.27 0.84 -8.55
N ILE A 186 -2.34 1.42 -7.99
CA ILE A 186 -2.78 2.79 -8.30
C ILE A 186 -2.46 3.73 -7.14
N PHE A 187 -1.63 4.71 -7.46
CA PHE A 187 -1.11 5.69 -6.51
C PHE A 187 -1.34 7.09 -7.07
N GLY A 188 -2.27 7.83 -6.48
CA GLY A 188 -2.63 9.21 -6.88
C GLY A 188 -3.32 9.35 -8.26
N LYS A 189 -3.68 8.25 -8.93
CA LYS A 189 -4.26 8.26 -10.30
C LYS A 189 -5.57 7.49 -10.46
N ILE A 190 -6.26 7.19 -9.36
CA ILE A 190 -7.53 6.46 -9.43
C ILE A 190 -8.60 7.24 -10.21
N GLU A 191 -8.53 8.57 -10.18
CA GLU A 191 -9.49 9.44 -10.86
C GLU A 191 -9.45 9.33 -12.39
N SER A 192 -8.27 9.08 -12.98
CA SER A 192 -8.11 8.95 -14.44
C SER A 192 -8.39 7.54 -14.95
N LEU A 193 -8.32 6.53 -14.07
CA LEU A 193 -8.31 5.12 -14.45
C LEU A 193 -9.53 4.73 -15.30
N SER A 194 -10.74 5.13 -14.89
CA SER A 194 -11.98 4.82 -15.62
C SER A 194 -11.96 5.32 -17.06
N GLN A 195 -11.45 6.54 -17.29
CA GLN A 195 -11.33 7.12 -18.62
C GLN A 195 -10.23 6.43 -19.42
N GLU A 196 -9.07 6.16 -18.82
CA GLU A 196 -7.95 5.47 -19.47
C GLU A 196 -8.34 4.05 -19.94
N LEU A 197 -9.08 3.34 -19.09
CA LEU A 197 -9.66 2.03 -19.36
C LEU A 197 -10.67 2.06 -20.51
N LYS A 198 -11.51 3.09 -20.59
CA LYS A 198 -12.46 3.30 -21.68
C LYS A 198 -11.74 3.61 -22.99
N ASP A 199 -10.80 4.53 -22.97
CA ASP A 199 -10.04 4.98 -24.15
C ASP A 199 -9.19 3.87 -24.77
N PHE A 200 -8.74 2.91 -23.96
CA PHE A 200 -7.94 1.78 -24.43
C PHE A 200 -8.75 0.49 -24.65
N SER A 201 -10.07 0.55 -24.43
CA SER A 201 -10.95 -0.62 -24.58
C SER A 201 -10.99 -1.17 -26.01
N TRP A 202 -10.62 -0.39 -27.03
CA TRP A 202 -10.50 -0.91 -28.40
C TRP A 202 -9.39 -1.96 -28.54
N PHE A 203 -8.36 -1.92 -27.69
CA PHE A 203 -7.24 -2.87 -27.70
C PHE A 203 -7.38 -3.93 -26.61
N TRP A 204 -7.72 -3.53 -25.38
CA TRP A 204 -7.79 -4.45 -24.24
C TRP A 204 -9.07 -4.28 -23.42
N LYS A 205 -9.83 -5.38 -23.34
CA LYS A 205 -11.07 -5.52 -22.55
C LYS A 205 -11.02 -6.68 -21.56
N GLY A 206 -9.82 -7.08 -21.11
CA GLY A 206 -9.65 -8.20 -20.17
C GLY A 206 -10.00 -7.83 -18.72
N PRO A 207 -10.08 -8.83 -17.84
CA PRO A 207 -10.33 -8.62 -16.42
C PRO A 207 -9.11 -7.99 -15.74
N TYR A 208 -9.35 -7.26 -14.65
CA TYR A 208 -8.29 -6.63 -13.88
C TYR A 208 -8.58 -6.56 -12.37
N LEU A 209 -7.51 -6.37 -11.61
CA LEU A 209 -7.56 -6.06 -10.19
C LEU A 209 -6.87 -4.73 -9.91
N LEU A 210 -7.31 -4.08 -8.84
CA LEU A 210 -6.60 -2.96 -8.22
C LEU A 210 -5.88 -3.47 -6.98
N THR A 211 -4.69 -4.03 -7.19
CA THR A 211 -3.93 -4.78 -6.20
C THR A 211 -3.33 -3.94 -5.08
N GLU A 212 -3.19 -2.63 -5.31
CA GLU A 212 -2.86 -1.65 -4.28
C GLU A 212 -3.54 -0.33 -4.64
N TRP A 213 -4.24 0.28 -3.68
CA TRP A 213 -4.71 1.65 -3.76
C TRP A 213 -4.91 2.19 -2.34
N GLY A 214 -4.83 3.52 -2.19
CA GLY A 214 -5.06 4.16 -0.91
C GLY A 214 -4.92 5.66 -0.98
N ILE A 215 -4.20 6.24 -0.03
CA ILE A 215 -3.89 7.68 0.04
C ILE A 215 -2.80 8.08 -0.96
N ASP A 216 -2.54 9.39 -1.03
CA ASP A 216 -1.35 9.90 -1.69
C ASP A 216 -0.09 9.58 -0.89
N GLY A 217 0.97 9.25 -1.60
CA GLY A 217 2.25 8.93 -1.03
C GLY A 217 3.25 10.07 -1.14
N PRO A 218 4.49 9.83 -0.68
CA PRO A 218 5.51 10.85 -0.54
C PRO A 218 6.29 11.10 -1.85
N TRP A 219 5.58 11.32 -2.96
CA TRP A 219 6.15 11.51 -4.30
C TRP A 219 5.85 12.91 -4.89
N ASP A 220 6.18 13.12 -6.16
CA ASP A 220 6.00 14.40 -6.86
C ASP A 220 4.53 14.84 -6.92
N GLY A 221 4.28 16.11 -6.57
CA GLY A 221 2.93 16.66 -6.44
C GLY A 221 2.38 16.61 -5.01
N THR A 222 2.99 15.84 -4.10
CA THR A 222 2.70 15.95 -2.66
C THR A 222 3.34 17.22 -2.11
N ALA A 223 2.54 18.00 -1.37
CA ALA A 223 3.00 19.21 -0.72
C ALA A 223 4.23 18.95 0.14
N GLU A 224 5.18 19.88 0.13
CA GLU A 224 6.45 19.76 0.82
C GLU A 224 6.89 21.11 1.38
N THR A 225 7.77 21.08 2.37
CA THR A 225 8.43 22.27 2.91
C THR A 225 9.53 22.77 1.99
N ALA A 226 10.07 23.96 2.26
CA ALA A 226 11.22 24.55 1.58
C ALA A 226 12.47 23.66 1.57
N TRP A 227 12.59 22.71 2.52
CA TRP A 227 13.69 21.73 2.57
C TRP A 227 13.30 20.34 2.07
N GLY A 228 12.19 20.22 1.33
CA GLY A 228 11.77 18.99 0.64
C GLY A 228 11.14 17.92 1.54
N ALA A 229 10.79 18.24 2.79
CA ALA A 229 10.08 17.31 3.65
C ALA A 229 8.61 17.23 3.22
N LYS A 230 8.13 16.02 2.87
CA LYS A 230 6.73 15.83 2.44
C LYS A 230 5.78 16.05 3.61
N ILE A 231 4.70 16.79 3.36
CA ILE A 231 3.68 17.10 4.36
C ILE A 231 2.68 15.94 4.41
N GLU A 232 2.62 15.28 5.56
CA GLU A 232 1.75 14.13 5.78
C GLU A 232 0.37 14.57 6.26
N GLN A 233 -0.66 13.88 5.81
CA GLN A 233 -2.03 14.12 6.24
C GLN A 233 -2.32 13.50 7.61
N THR A 234 -3.30 14.06 8.33
CA THR A 234 -3.83 13.46 9.57
C THR A 234 -4.47 12.11 9.28
N SER A 235 -4.53 11.20 10.26
CA SER A 235 -5.25 9.92 10.14
C SER A 235 -6.71 10.10 9.70
N THR A 236 -7.36 11.17 10.15
CA THR A 236 -8.74 11.51 9.76
C THR A 236 -8.83 11.87 8.29
N LYS A 237 -7.91 12.72 7.80
CA LYS A 237 -7.91 13.07 6.38
C LYS A 237 -7.59 11.85 5.51
N LYS A 238 -6.72 10.95 5.98
CA LYS A 238 -6.44 9.69 5.29
C LYS A 238 -7.70 8.82 5.16
N ALA A 239 -8.46 8.63 6.25
CA ALA A 239 -9.69 7.85 6.21
C ALA A 239 -10.75 8.44 5.27
N GLU A 240 -10.92 9.77 5.31
CA GLU A 240 -11.76 10.50 4.35
C GLU A 240 -11.33 10.21 2.90
N GLN A 241 -10.02 10.27 2.61
CA GLN A 241 -9.48 9.97 1.28
C GLN A 241 -9.77 8.54 0.82
N TYR A 242 -9.57 7.52 1.66
CA TYR A 242 -9.90 6.13 1.28
C TYR A 242 -11.37 6.00 0.89
N TYR A 243 -12.26 6.51 1.75
CA TYR A 243 -13.70 6.39 1.55
C TYR A 243 -14.16 7.14 0.29
N ALA A 244 -13.73 8.39 0.13
CA ALA A 244 -14.08 9.22 -1.04
C ALA A 244 -13.53 8.62 -2.35
N ARG A 245 -12.28 8.14 -2.36
CA ARG A 245 -11.69 7.49 -3.55
C ARG A 245 -12.47 6.25 -3.97
N TYR A 246 -12.85 5.40 -3.01
CA TYR A 246 -13.65 4.24 -3.34
C TYR A 246 -15.01 4.64 -3.89
N LYS A 247 -15.73 5.50 -3.15
CA LYS A 247 -17.10 5.88 -3.49
C LYS A 247 -17.21 6.63 -4.82
N ASP A 248 -16.32 7.58 -5.05
CA ASP A 248 -16.48 8.56 -6.12
C ASP A 248 -15.63 8.25 -7.37
N LYS A 249 -14.56 7.46 -7.22
CA LYS A 249 -13.53 7.29 -8.28
C LYS A 249 -13.27 5.85 -8.67
N MET A 250 -13.53 4.88 -7.80
CA MET A 250 -13.32 3.47 -8.09
C MET A 250 -14.25 3.02 -9.24
N PRO A 251 -13.73 2.31 -10.26
CA PRO A 251 -14.55 1.81 -11.38
C PRO A 251 -15.40 0.60 -10.97
N VAL A 252 -16.19 0.69 -9.88
CA VAL A 252 -17.02 -0.41 -9.36
C VAL A 252 -18.11 -0.86 -10.34
N ASN A 253 -18.48 0.00 -11.29
CA ASN A 253 -19.43 -0.31 -12.36
C ASN A 253 -18.77 -0.91 -13.61
N ASP A 254 -17.44 -1.00 -13.67
CA ASP A 254 -16.74 -1.69 -14.76
C ASP A 254 -16.75 -3.19 -14.49
N HIS A 255 -17.50 -3.95 -15.28
CA HIS A 255 -17.65 -5.40 -15.13
C HIS A 255 -16.38 -6.22 -15.41
N ARG A 256 -15.25 -5.56 -15.72
CA ARG A 256 -13.91 -6.17 -15.77
C ARG A 256 -13.18 -6.13 -14.43
N LEU A 257 -13.57 -5.24 -13.51
CA LEU A 257 -12.97 -5.15 -12.18
C LEU A 257 -13.39 -6.37 -11.35
N LEU A 258 -12.42 -7.21 -10.98
CA LEU A 258 -12.65 -8.38 -10.13
C LEU A 258 -12.56 -8.06 -8.63
N GLY A 259 -11.96 -6.90 -8.30
CA GLY A 259 -11.92 -6.32 -6.97
C GLY A 259 -10.68 -5.46 -6.72
N SER A 260 -10.57 -4.94 -5.50
CA SER A 260 -9.56 -3.95 -5.13
C SER A 260 -9.01 -4.19 -3.73
N PHE A 261 -7.81 -3.66 -3.47
CA PHE A 261 -7.02 -3.92 -2.28
C PHE A 261 -6.55 -2.64 -1.61
N ILE A 262 -7.09 -2.35 -0.43
CA ILE A 262 -6.67 -1.23 0.42
C ILE A 262 -5.22 -1.44 0.85
N PHE A 263 -4.37 -0.43 0.69
CA PHE A 263 -2.94 -0.49 1.03
C PHE A 263 -2.57 0.61 2.03
N TYR A 264 -1.88 0.36 3.14
CA TYR A 264 -1.21 -0.88 3.56
C TYR A 264 -1.88 -1.47 4.81
N TRP A 265 -2.41 -2.69 4.72
CA TRP A 265 -3.08 -3.37 5.83
C TRP A 265 -2.07 -3.97 6.80
N GLY A 266 -1.53 -3.09 7.64
CA GLY A 266 -0.53 -3.36 8.65
C GLY A 266 0.18 -2.08 9.07
N GLN A 267 1.39 -2.23 9.58
CA GLN A 267 2.29 -1.13 9.93
C GLN A 267 3.64 -1.25 9.19
N LYS A 268 4.17 -0.12 8.69
CA LYS A 268 5.53 -0.06 8.14
C LYS A 268 6.14 1.34 8.23
N GLN A 269 7.46 1.42 8.26
CA GLN A 269 8.18 2.67 7.97
C GLN A 269 8.24 2.87 6.46
N GLU A 270 7.69 3.98 5.99
CA GLU A 270 7.91 4.46 4.62
C GLU A 270 7.75 5.99 4.59
N THR A 271 8.87 6.71 4.49
CA THR A 271 8.98 8.17 4.77
C THR A 271 8.68 8.51 6.23
N THR A 272 7.53 8.11 6.76
CA THR A 272 7.24 8.11 8.20
C THR A 272 6.65 6.76 8.61
N HIS A 273 6.62 6.49 9.91
CA HIS A 273 6.04 5.27 10.48
C HIS A 273 4.50 5.29 10.44
N THR A 274 3.90 6.44 10.12
CA THR A 274 2.45 6.65 10.04
C THR A 274 1.94 6.81 8.61
N TRP A 275 2.81 7.00 7.61
CA TRP A 275 2.37 7.42 6.27
C TRP A 275 1.31 6.48 5.69
N PHE A 276 1.68 5.23 5.43
CA PHE A 276 0.78 4.21 4.88
C PHE A 276 0.21 3.24 5.92
N SER A 277 0.66 3.33 7.18
CA SER A 277 0.27 2.42 8.25
C SER A 277 -1.20 2.63 8.65
N ILE A 278 -1.99 1.57 8.56
CA ILE A 278 -3.40 1.54 8.99
C ILE A 278 -3.50 1.22 10.49
N PHE A 279 -2.48 0.53 11.03
CA PHE A 279 -2.33 0.19 12.44
C PHE A 279 -1.05 0.82 13.01
N ASP A 280 -1.01 1.03 14.32
CA ASP A 280 0.27 1.31 15.00
C ASP A 280 1.04 0.01 15.33
N GLU A 281 2.27 0.14 15.83
CA GLU A 281 3.13 -1.00 16.18
C GLU A 281 2.52 -1.94 17.23
N ALA A 282 1.53 -1.46 18.00
CA ALA A 282 0.83 -2.25 19.01
C ALA A 282 -0.50 -2.85 18.48
N GLY A 283 -0.86 -2.59 17.23
CA GLY A 283 -2.10 -3.08 16.60
C GLY A 283 -3.33 -2.22 16.88
N ASN A 284 -3.19 -1.01 17.42
CA ASN A 284 -4.30 -0.06 17.54
C ASN A 284 -4.70 0.43 16.14
N LYS A 285 -6.00 0.58 15.93
CA LYS A 285 -6.58 0.89 14.61
C LYS A 285 -6.70 2.39 14.37
N THR A 286 -6.35 2.83 13.17
CA THR A 286 -6.71 4.19 12.73
C THR A 286 -8.16 4.25 12.21
N GLU A 287 -8.67 5.46 12.00
CA GLU A 287 -9.98 5.70 11.35
C GLU A 287 -10.07 5.06 9.95
N VAL A 288 -8.94 4.75 9.30
CA VAL A 288 -8.90 4.05 8.01
C VAL A 288 -9.53 2.65 8.10
N VAL A 289 -9.47 2.01 9.27
CA VAL A 289 -10.12 0.71 9.50
C VAL A 289 -11.64 0.83 9.38
N ASP A 290 -12.24 1.92 9.86
CA ASP A 290 -13.67 2.19 9.72
C ASP A 290 -14.04 2.52 8.27
N ALA A 291 -13.15 3.23 7.56
CA ALA A 291 -13.30 3.46 6.12
C ALA A 291 -13.31 2.13 5.34
N ALA A 292 -12.41 1.20 5.69
CA ALA A 292 -12.37 -0.13 5.08
C ALA A 292 -13.67 -0.91 5.31
N GLU A 293 -14.19 -0.90 6.55
CA GLU A 293 -15.49 -1.53 6.86
C GLU A 293 -16.63 -0.91 6.04
N ALA A 294 -16.71 0.42 6.01
CA ALA A 294 -17.73 1.14 5.28
C ALA A 294 -17.69 0.80 3.78
N ILE A 295 -16.50 0.72 3.20
CA ILE A 295 -16.27 0.29 1.81
C ILE A 295 -16.75 -1.15 1.60
N TRP A 296 -16.27 -2.10 2.40
CA TRP A 296 -16.57 -3.52 2.21
C TRP A 296 -18.02 -3.88 2.50
N LYS A 297 -18.69 -3.18 3.42
CA LYS A 297 -20.11 -3.37 3.74
C LYS A 297 -21.05 -2.49 2.93
N GLY A 298 -20.53 -1.57 2.10
CA GLY A 298 -21.34 -0.64 1.30
C GLY A 298 -22.16 0.32 2.15
N LYS A 299 -21.59 0.83 3.24
CA LYS A 299 -22.26 1.71 4.22
C LYS A 299 -21.64 3.12 4.24
N PRO A 300 -22.36 4.12 4.77
CA PRO A 300 -21.76 5.41 5.14
C PRO A 300 -20.61 5.23 6.12
N LEU A 301 -19.55 6.05 5.97
CA LEU A 301 -18.47 6.11 6.96
C LEU A 301 -19.00 6.72 8.26
N VAL A 302 -18.93 5.96 9.34
CA VAL A 302 -19.18 6.39 10.72
C VAL A 302 -18.02 5.89 11.55
N SER A 303 -17.28 6.80 12.19
CA SER A 303 -16.12 6.44 12.99
C SER A 303 -16.27 6.89 14.45
N PRO A 304 -16.00 6.00 15.42
CA PRO A 304 -15.82 6.38 16.81
C PRO A 304 -14.37 6.82 17.13
N ALA A 305 -13.44 6.76 16.17
CA ALA A 305 -12.05 7.13 16.37
C ALA A 305 -11.91 8.62 16.74
N PRO A 306 -10.87 9.01 17.50
CA PRO A 306 -10.54 10.43 17.66
C PRO A 306 -10.26 11.07 16.31
N GLN A 307 -10.92 12.18 16.00
CA GLN A 307 -10.78 12.85 14.71
C GLN A 307 -9.94 14.13 14.82
N ILE A 308 -8.84 14.20 14.08
CA ILE A 308 -7.90 15.33 14.09
C ILE A 308 -8.16 16.22 12.87
N ASN A 309 -8.40 17.51 13.11
CA ASN A 309 -8.51 18.51 12.06
C ASN A 309 -7.12 18.87 11.55
N TYR A 310 -6.27 19.42 12.40
CA TYR A 310 -4.88 19.79 12.09
C TYR A 310 -4.02 19.90 13.35
N MET A 311 -2.72 20.10 13.16
CA MET A 311 -1.76 20.42 14.23
C MET A 311 -1.02 21.70 13.86
N LEU A 312 -0.74 22.53 14.87
CA LEU A 312 0.08 23.72 14.71
C LEU A 312 1.36 23.59 15.55
N LEU A 313 2.44 24.16 15.04
CA LEU A 313 3.72 24.34 15.73
C LEU A 313 4.04 25.83 15.73
N ASP A 314 4.14 26.42 16.93
CA ASP A 314 4.21 27.87 17.17
C ASP A 314 3.16 28.66 16.37
N SER A 315 1.92 28.19 16.44
CA SER A 315 0.75 28.73 15.73
C SER A 315 0.82 28.68 14.20
N LYS A 316 1.76 27.92 13.63
CA LYS A 316 1.94 27.72 12.18
C LYS A 316 1.61 26.30 11.76
N GLY A 317 1.06 26.16 10.56
CA GLY A 317 0.83 24.86 9.93
C GLY A 317 2.06 24.37 9.19
N ALA A 318 2.08 23.08 8.84
CA ALA A 318 3.21 22.45 8.14
C ALA A 318 3.59 23.09 6.79
N LYS A 319 2.71 23.89 6.18
CA LYS A 319 2.94 24.60 4.91
C LYS A 319 3.65 25.95 5.08
N ASP A 320 3.84 26.42 6.31
CA ASP A 320 4.37 27.76 6.60
C ASP A 320 5.90 27.78 6.76
N ASP A 321 6.60 26.70 6.36
CA ASP A 321 8.06 26.54 6.45
C ASP A 321 8.63 26.94 7.82
N ILE A 322 8.45 26.06 8.81
CA ILE A 322 8.73 26.38 10.22
C ILE A 322 10.23 26.25 10.51
N PHE A 323 10.89 27.39 10.72
CA PHE A 323 12.27 27.48 11.22
C PHE A 323 12.28 27.88 12.70
N LEU A 324 12.96 27.10 13.53
CA LEU A 324 13.14 27.33 14.95
C LEU A 324 14.62 27.44 15.30
N ARG A 325 14.95 28.14 16.38
CA ARG A 325 16.33 28.21 16.90
C ARG A 325 16.65 26.94 17.70
N SER A 326 17.92 26.55 17.74
CA SER A 326 18.39 25.43 18.57
C SER A 326 18.27 25.73 20.06
N ASN A 327 17.98 24.70 20.86
CA ASN A 327 17.90 24.79 22.32
C ASN A 327 16.90 25.82 22.87
N GLU A 328 15.83 26.10 22.13
CA GLU A 328 14.77 27.02 22.56
C GLU A 328 13.46 26.28 22.80
N LYS A 329 12.61 26.84 23.65
CA LYS A 329 11.27 26.33 23.89
C LYS A 329 10.36 26.64 22.71
N SER A 330 9.65 25.63 22.25
CA SER A 330 8.62 25.73 21.22
C SER A 330 7.36 24.97 21.66
N THR A 331 6.25 25.23 20.98
CA THR A 331 4.93 24.69 21.35
C THR A 331 4.24 24.04 20.17
N ALA A 332 3.66 22.86 20.38
CA ALA A 332 2.77 22.24 19.40
C ALA A 332 1.39 21.95 20.01
N GLU A 333 0.34 22.08 19.20
CA GLU A 333 -1.05 21.93 19.64
C GLU A 333 -1.88 21.20 18.57
N VAL A 334 -2.62 20.19 19.00
CA VAL A 334 -3.55 19.44 18.13
C VAL A 334 -4.96 20.01 18.24
N PHE A 335 -5.60 20.21 17.09
CA PHE A 335 -6.99 20.66 17.00
C PHE A 335 -7.86 19.50 16.55
N MET A 336 -8.78 19.06 17.43
CA MET A 336 -9.71 17.98 17.14
C MET A 336 -10.88 18.48 16.28
N LEU A 337 -11.37 17.64 15.36
CA LEU A 337 -12.59 17.90 14.59
C LEU A 337 -13.84 17.79 15.48
N ASN A 338 -13.82 16.86 16.44
CA ASN A 338 -14.86 16.67 17.44
C ASN A 338 -14.26 16.81 18.84
N SER A 339 -14.64 17.89 19.55
CA SER A 339 -14.14 18.19 20.89
C SER A 339 -14.57 17.19 21.97
N ASN A 340 -15.54 16.33 21.69
CA ASN A 340 -16.08 15.34 22.65
C ASN A 340 -15.36 13.99 22.57
N ALA A 341 -14.29 13.86 21.79
CA ALA A 341 -13.51 12.63 21.70
C ALA A 341 -12.93 12.25 23.08
N LYS A 342 -13.14 11.00 23.50
CA LYS A 342 -12.58 10.49 24.76
C LYS A 342 -11.12 10.12 24.56
N ILE A 343 -10.23 11.02 24.95
CA ILE A 343 -8.78 10.82 24.84
C ILE A 343 -8.30 10.12 26.11
N LYS A 344 -7.68 8.94 25.94
CA LYS A 344 -7.02 8.20 27.02
C LYS A 344 -5.61 8.70 27.26
N ARG A 345 -4.86 8.97 26.18
CA ARG A 345 -3.45 9.41 26.24
C ARG A 345 -3.01 10.04 24.94
N ILE A 346 -2.07 10.97 25.02
CA ILE A 346 -1.36 11.52 23.87
C ILE A 346 0.13 11.21 24.01
N VAL A 347 0.75 10.81 22.91
CA VAL A 347 2.19 10.58 22.82
C VAL A 347 2.78 11.60 21.86
N TRP A 348 3.75 12.35 22.37
CA TRP A 348 4.51 13.33 21.61
C TRP A 348 5.93 12.81 21.38
N GLU A 349 6.34 12.80 20.13
CA GLU A 349 7.64 12.27 19.73
C GLU A 349 8.30 13.17 18.71
N ILE A 350 9.62 13.32 18.81
CA ILE A 350 10.42 14.11 17.87
C ILE A 350 11.48 13.20 17.26
N TYR A 351 11.49 13.17 15.94
CA TYR A 351 12.45 12.41 15.14
C TYR A 351 13.23 13.37 14.23
N PRO A 352 14.49 13.06 13.87
CA PRO A 352 15.11 13.65 12.70
C PRO A 352 14.26 13.35 11.46
N GLU A 353 14.19 14.29 10.52
CA GLU A 353 13.47 14.06 9.26
C GLU A 353 14.16 12.94 8.46
N ASP A 354 13.36 12.01 7.94
CA ASP A 354 13.86 10.88 7.15
C ASP A 354 14.10 11.30 5.70
N TRP A 355 15.26 11.89 5.44
CA TRP A 355 15.70 12.26 4.09
C TRP A 355 16.43 11.13 3.36
N TYR A 356 16.67 10.01 4.02
CA TYR A 356 17.56 8.99 3.48
C TYR A 356 16.87 8.16 2.39
N LYS A 357 17.36 8.29 1.16
CA LYS A 357 16.96 7.44 0.04
C LYS A 357 18.19 6.83 -0.63
N ILE A 358 18.27 5.50 -0.68
CA ILE A 358 19.24 4.78 -1.52
C ILE A 358 18.52 4.39 -2.81
N ASN A 359 19.08 4.72 -3.97
CA ASN A 359 18.48 4.40 -5.27
C ASN A 359 17.03 4.88 -5.41
N ASN A 360 16.70 6.02 -4.79
CA ASN A 360 15.35 6.58 -4.71
C ASN A 360 14.31 5.71 -3.97
N ILE A 361 14.76 4.76 -3.14
CA ILE A 361 13.90 3.93 -2.29
C ILE A 361 13.80 4.55 -0.90
N ASN A 362 12.58 4.67 -0.39
CA ASN A 362 12.31 5.15 0.97
C ASN A 362 12.98 4.24 2.00
N ASN A 363 13.53 4.83 3.05
CA ASN A 363 14.09 4.08 4.17
C ASN A 363 12.98 3.26 4.86
N ILE A 364 13.28 1.99 5.12
CA ILE A 364 12.38 1.03 5.79
C ILE A 364 12.65 0.93 7.29
N LYS A 365 13.64 1.67 7.80
CA LYS A 365 14.00 1.72 9.22
C LYS A 365 13.61 3.06 9.81
N LYS A 366 12.71 3.04 10.78
CA LYS A 366 12.26 4.22 11.52
C LYS A 366 13.48 4.96 12.12
N PRO A 367 13.59 6.29 11.97
CA PRO A 367 14.63 7.08 12.64
C PRO A 367 14.60 6.87 14.17
N LEU A 368 15.74 7.13 14.82
CA LEU A 368 15.82 7.03 16.27
C LEU A 368 15.09 8.20 16.93
N LEU A 369 14.25 7.89 17.92
CA LEU A 369 13.54 8.87 18.74
C LEU A 369 14.54 9.74 19.51
N ILE A 370 14.36 11.07 19.48
CA ILE A 370 15.13 11.99 20.31
C ILE A 370 14.42 12.13 21.66
N LYS A 371 15.02 11.57 22.70
CA LYS A 371 14.47 11.58 24.06
C LYS A 371 14.81 12.87 24.81
N GLY A 372 14.01 13.21 25.81
CA GLY A 372 14.29 14.32 26.74
C GLY A 372 13.98 15.72 26.21
N LEU A 373 13.37 15.85 25.03
CA LEU A 373 12.96 17.15 24.48
C LEU A 373 11.62 17.63 25.02
N ILE A 374 10.71 16.72 25.38
CA ILE A 374 9.37 17.06 25.88
C ILE A 374 9.49 17.53 27.33
N GLU A 375 9.08 18.78 27.61
CA GLU A 375 9.10 19.36 28.96
C GLU A 375 7.76 19.18 29.67
N GLU A 376 6.68 19.59 29.01
CA GLU A 376 5.34 19.62 29.59
C GLU A 376 4.32 19.20 28.53
N THR A 377 3.34 18.39 28.93
CA THR A 377 2.16 18.09 28.12
C THR A 377 0.93 18.43 28.93
N LYS A 378 0.04 19.25 28.35
CA LYS A 378 -1.21 19.64 28.96
C LYS A 378 -2.30 19.63 27.89
N ASP A 379 -3.37 18.87 28.16
CA ASP A 379 -4.49 18.69 27.23
C ASP A 379 -3.99 18.25 25.84
N LEU A 380 -4.28 19.02 24.80
CA LEU A 380 -3.87 18.78 23.40
C LEU A 380 -2.58 19.53 23.02
N LYS A 381 -1.84 20.07 24.00
CA LYS A 381 -0.66 20.91 23.80
C LYS A 381 0.58 20.31 24.44
N VAL A 382 1.73 20.54 23.80
CA VAL A 382 3.06 20.19 24.31
C VAL A 382 3.99 21.38 24.25
N ILE A 383 4.84 21.51 25.28
CA ILE A 383 6.01 22.39 25.32
C ILE A 383 7.24 21.49 25.24
N PHE A 384 8.15 21.80 24.32
CA PHE A 384 9.37 21.04 24.11
C PHE A 384 10.55 21.95 23.80
N ASN A 385 11.76 21.46 24.07
CA ASN A 385 12.99 22.09 23.61
C ASN A 385 13.34 21.58 22.22
N THR A 386 13.71 22.50 21.32
CA THR A 386 14.22 22.14 20.01
C THR A 386 15.56 21.40 20.11
N PRO A 387 15.85 20.44 19.22
CA PRO A 387 17.15 19.77 19.16
C PRO A 387 18.34 20.74 19.13
N LEU A 388 19.47 20.34 19.72
CA LEU A 388 20.71 21.14 19.70
C LEU A 388 21.36 21.20 18.31
N LYS A 389 21.23 20.12 17.54
CA LYS A 389 21.86 19.99 16.23
C LYS A 389 21.00 20.68 15.17
N ASP A 390 21.63 21.44 14.30
CA ASP A 390 20.98 22.02 13.13
C ASP A 390 20.45 20.92 12.19
N GLY A 391 19.35 21.22 11.53
CA GLY A 391 18.77 20.32 10.55
C GLY A 391 17.26 20.13 10.68
N PRO A 392 16.71 19.20 9.91
CA PRO A 392 15.28 18.96 9.83
C PRO A 392 14.80 17.98 10.90
N TYR A 393 13.59 18.20 11.38
CA TYR A 393 12.96 17.36 12.36
C TYR A 393 11.47 17.30 12.10
N ARG A 394 10.82 16.36 12.77
CA ARG A 394 9.37 16.23 12.74
C ARG A 394 8.86 15.89 14.12
N ILE A 395 7.89 16.67 14.56
CA ILE A 395 7.13 16.37 15.76
C ILE A 395 5.86 15.60 15.37
N PHE A 396 5.60 14.51 16.08
CA PHE A 396 4.43 13.66 15.94
C PHE A 396 3.57 13.76 17.19
N ALA A 397 2.25 13.74 16.99
CA ALA A 397 1.26 13.54 18.03
C ALA A 397 0.43 12.29 17.70
N THR A 398 0.36 11.39 18.67
CA THR A 398 -0.39 10.13 18.57
C THR A 398 -1.41 10.07 19.70
N ILE A 399 -2.69 10.17 19.36
CA ILE A 399 -3.82 10.23 20.29
C ILE A 399 -4.46 8.86 20.40
N TYR A 400 -4.53 8.33 21.60
CA TYR A 400 -5.13 7.03 21.93
C TYR A 400 -6.46 7.23 22.63
N ASP A 401 -7.46 6.43 22.27
CA ASP A 401 -8.72 6.33 23.02
C ASP A 401 -8.78 5.07 23.91
N ASP A 402 -9.93 4.85 24.53
CA ASP A 402 -10.24 3.71 25.38
C ASP A 402 -10.80 2.49 24.60
N LYS A 403 -11.00 2.61 23.28
CA LYS A 403 -11.57 1.58 22.39
C LYS A 403 -10.55 0.96 21.44
N GLY A 404 -9.26 1.27 21.62
CA GLY A 404 -8.19 0.74 20.79
C GLY A 404 -8.02 1.46 19.45
N TYR A 405 -8.53 2.70 19.33
CA TYR A 405 -8.22 3.58 18.22
C TYR A 405 -7.01 4.44 18.50
N VAL A 406 -6.33 4.78 17.41
CA VAL A 406 -5.24 5.73 17.37
C VAL A 406 -5.47 6.76 16.26
N ALA A 407 -5.25 8.03 16.57
CA ALA A 407 -5.24 9.12 15.60
C ALA A 407 -3.86 9.76 15.56
N THR A 408 -3.38 10.09 14.36
CA THR A 408 -2.02 10.56 14.13
C THR A 408 -2.00 11.85 13.35
N CYS A 409 -1.11 12.75 13.75
CA CYS A 409 -0.70 13.92 12.97
C CYS A 409 0.77 14.24 13.24
N ASN A 410 1.38 15.00 12.34
CA ASN A 410 2.76 15.44 12.51
C ASN A 410 3.02 16.74 11.76
N THR A 411 4.13 17.40 12.09
CA THR A 411 4.54 18.65 11.43
C THR A 411 6.06 18.68 11.34
N PRO A 412 6.62 18.82 10.11
CA PRO A 412 8.05 19.02 9.94
C PRO A 412 8.45 20.44 10.34
N PHE A 413 9.67 20.58 10.86
CA PHE A 413 10.30 21.86 11.16
C PHE A 413 11.81 21.77 10.94
N TYR A 414 12.47 22.91 10.85
CA TYR A 414 13.92 23.00 10.69
C TYR A 414 14.53 23.77 11.85
N VAL A 415 15.58 23.21 12.45
CA VAL A 415 16.36 23.88 13.50
C VAL A 415 17.57 24.57 12.89
N LEU A 416 17.73 25.85 13.21
CA LEU A 416 18.87 26.67 12.84
C LEU A 416 19.74 26.91 14.07
N LYS A 417 21.03 26.56 13.98
CA LYS A 417 22.03 26.90 14.99
C LYS A 417 22.30 28.41 14.96
N THR A 418 22.47 29.03 16.12
CA THR A 418 22.85 30.45 16.21
C THR A 418 24.35 30.62 16.44
N ASP A 419 24.91 31.79 16.07
CA ASP A 419 26.34 32.09 16.21
C ASP A 419 26.83 32.15 17.67
N GLU A 420 25.93 32.17 18.65
CA GLU A 420 26.29 32.09 20.08
C GLU A 420 26.57 30.63 20.49
N ASP A 421 25.87 29.66 19.89
CA ASP A 421 26.03 28.23 20.19
C ASP A 421 27.35 27.64 19.67
N SER A 422 27.95 28.27 18.66
CA SER A 422 29.26 27.87 18.09
C SER A 422 30.44 28.29 18.97
N ARG A 423 30.27 29.25 19.88
CA ARG A 423 31.30 29.69 20.83
C ARG A 423 31.33 28.88 22.13
N ALA A 424 30.22 28.25 22.49
CA ALA A 424 30.11 27.40 23.69
C ALA A 424 30.52 25.93 23.47
N SER A 425 30.81 25.55 22.21
CA SER A 425 31.18 24.18 21.82
C SER A 425 32.65 24.01 21.39
N ASN A 426 33.50 25.01 21.66
CA ASN A 426 34.95 24.97 21.50
C ASN A 426 35.67 24.89 22.85
#